data_AF-A0A4S4KUP6-F1
#
_entry.id   AF-A0A4S4KUP6-F1
#
_cell.length_a   1.000
_cell.length_b   1.000
_cell.length_c   1.000
_cell.angle_alpha   90.00
_cell.angle_beta   90.00
_cell.angle_gamma   90.00
#
_symmetry.space_group_name_H-M   'P 1'
#
loop_
_entity.id
_entity.type
_entity.pdbx_description
1 polymer ?
#
loop_
_entity_poly.entity_id
_entity_poly.type
_entity_poly.pdbx_seq_one_letter_code
_entity_poly.pdbx_strand_id
1 'polypeptide(L)'
;MHFTSLALLSGFVAVASAHFQLQFPAPRGVFVMNNEPTFCDGYTHSVSNRTLFPINGGFISLNSEHPSWSLGVQLSTLSDPQTFGNFSEVVPFVEVTGEGLYCFPVDFGASGLSGLTDGANVTIQLIFNGGDDQLYQT
;
A
#
# COMPACT_ATOMS: atom_id res chain seq x y z
N MET A 1 -40.69 33.17 -34.25
CA MET A 1 -40.38 31.76 -33.95
C MET A 1 -39.05 31.76 -33.21
N HIS A 2 -39.06 31.58 -31.89
CA HIS A 2 -37.84 31.60 -31.08
C HIS A 2 -37.30 30.18 -30.98
N PHE A 3 -36.13 29.93 -31.57
CA PHE A 3 -35.39 28.69 -31.39
C PHE A 3 -34.57 28.79 -30.11
N THR A 4 -35.05 28.19 -29.03
CA THR A 4 -34.30 28.04 -27.79
C THR A 4 -33.28 26.93 -27.98
N SER A 5 -32.00 27.27 -28.12
CA SER A 5 -30.92 26.28 -28.15
C SER A 5 -30.65 25.79 -26.73
N LEU A 6 -30.92 24.50 -26.49
CA LEU A 6 -30.61 23.83 -25.22
C LEU A 6 -29.14 23.38 -25.29
N ALA A 7 -28.25 24.09 -24.59
CA ALA A 7 -26.86 23.67 -24.45
C ALA A 7 -26.77 22.50 -23.46
N LEU A 8 -26.52 21.29 -23.95
CA LEU A 8 -26.19 20.11 -23.15
C LEU A 8 -24.73 20.22 -22.70
N LEU A 9 -24.52 20.49 -21.41
CA LEU A 9 -23.20 20.47 -20.79
C LEU A 9 -22.91 19.05 -20.30
N SER A 10 -22.25 18.23 -21.12
CA SER A 10 -21.76 16.91 -20.70
C SER A 10 -20.53 17.09 -19.80
N GLY A 11 -20.70 16.92 -18.49
CA GLY A 11 -19.60 16.90 -17.53
C GLY A 11 -18.82 15.59 -17.61
N PHE A 12 -17.50 15.66 -17.79
CA PHE A 12 -16.61 14.54 -17.57
C PHE A 12 -16.49 14.29 -16.07
N VAL A 13 -16.98 13.14 -15.60
CA VAL A 13 -16.66 12.66 -14.24
C VAL A 13 -15.26 12.05 -14.32
N ALA A 14 -14.30 12.65 -13.64
CA ALA A 14 -13.01 12.01 -13.42
C ALA A 14 -13.24 10.80 -12.52
N VAL A 15 -12.93 9.60 -13.02
CA VAL A 15 -12.88 8.39 -12.20
C VAL A 15 -11.52 8.42 -11.50
N ALA A 16 -11.50 8.73 -10.21
CA ALA A 16 -10.30 8.57 -9.41
C ALA A 16 -10.00 7.07 -9.25
N SER A 17 -8.76 6.67 -9.48
CA SER A 17 -8.28 5.31 -9.25
C SER A 17 -7.89 5.20 -7.79
N ALA A 18 -8.43 4.25 -7.03
CA ALA A 18 -8.05 4.09 -5.62
C ALA A 18 -6.76 3.28 -5.44
N HIS A 19 -6.05 2.96 -6.51
CA HIS A 19 -4.89 2.09 -6.51
C HIS A 19 -3.62 2.81 -6.04
N PHE A 20 -2.64 2.05 -5.55
CA PHE A 20 -1.33 2.58 -5.23
C PHE A 20 -0.20 1.67 -5.72
N GLN A 21 1.00 2.24 -5.84
CA GLN A 21 2.21 1.48 -6.15
C GLN A 21 3.30 1.73 -5.12
N LEU A 22 3.69 0.70 -4.39
CA LEU A 22 4.88 0.68 -3.53
C LEU A 22 6.13 0.97 -4.36
N GLN A 23 6.90 1.99 -3.95
CA GLN A 23 8.13 2.43 -4.61
C GLN A 23 9.37 1.98 -3.82
N PHE A 24 9.32 2.04 -2.49
CA PHE A 24 10.39 1.57 -1.61
C PHE A 24 9.83 1.09 -0.26
N PRO A 25 10.29 -0.04 0.30
CA PRO A 25 11.19 -1.02 -0.32
C PRO A 25 10.59 -1.61 -1.61
N ALA A 26 11.41 -2.27 -2.44
CA ALA A 26 10.93 -2.80 -3.71
C ALA A 26 9.79 -3.81 -3.47
N PRO A 27 8.69 -3.74 -4.23
CA PRO A 27 7.59 -4.69 -4.10
C PRO A 27 8.04 -6.10 -4.51
N ARG A 28 7.32 -7.10 -4.00
CA ARG A 28 7.55 -8.52 -4.24
C ARG A 28 7.47 -8.88 -5.73
N GLY A 29 6.63 -8.19 -6.48
CA GLY A 29 6.49 -8.39 -7.92
C GLY A 29 6.02 -7.16 -8.67
N VAL A 30 5.68 -7.36 -9.94
CA VAL A 30 5.16 -6.28 -10.79
C VAL A 30 3.76 -5.87 -10.33
N PHE A 31 3.47 -4.58 -10.37
CA PHE A 31 2.14 -4.08 -10.05
C PHE A 31 1.10 -4.64 -11.02
N VAL A 32 0.04 -5.23 -10.47
CA VAL A 32 -1.14 -5.69 -11.21
C VAL A 32 -2.38 -5.20 -10.47
N MET A 33 -2.94 -4.10 -10.96
CA MET A 33 -4.12 -3.41 -10.40
C MET A 33 -5.23 -4.36 -9.91
N ASN A 34 -5.61 -5.34 -10.73
CA ASN A 34 -6.69 -6.27 -10.40
C ASN A 34 -6.36 -7.26 -9.26
N ASN A 35 -5.08 -7.45 -8.95
CA ASN A 35 -4.64 -8.35 -7.88
C ASN A 35 -4.43 -7.61 -6.55
N GLU A 36 -4.31 -6.28 -6.57
CA GLU A 36 -4.08 -5.46 -5.38
C GLU A 36 -5.12 -5.69 -4.26
N PRO A 37 -6.41 -5.98 -4.53
CA PRO A 37 -7.37 -6.36 -3.49
C PRO A 37 -7.11 -7.74 -2.84
N THR A 38 -6.14 -8.52 -3.33
CA THR A 38 -5.87 -9.89 -2.87
C THR A 38 -4.66 -9.94 -1.95
N PHE A 39 -4.51 -11.05 -1.22
CA PHE A 39 -3.39 -11.25 -0.30
C PHE A 39 -2.03 -11.06 -1.00
N CYS A 40 -1.20 -10.16 -0.45
CA CYS A 40 0.09 -9.76 -1.01
C CYS A 40 0.01 -9.51 -2.53
N ASP A 41 -0.99 -8.74 -2.99
CA ASP A 41 -1.22 -8.41 -4.40
C ASP A 41 -1.13 -9.60 -5.39
N GLY A 42 -1.53 -10.79 -4.92
CA GLY A 42 -1.51 -12.03 -5.70
C GLY A 42 -0.17 -12.79 -5.66
N TYR A 43 0.85 -12.24 -5.01
CA TYR A 43 2.14 -12.88 -4.77
C TYR A 43 2.16 -13.60 -3.42
N THR A 44 1.52 -14.77 -3.37
CA THR A 44 1.29 -15.51 -2.12
C THR A 44 2.54 -16.07 -1.46
N HIS A 45 3.65 -16.19 -2.19
CA HIS A 45 4.92 -16.72 -1.69
C HIS A 45 6.00 -15.65 -1.63
N SER A 46 6.86 -15.78 -0.63
CA SER A 46 8.06 -14.98 -0.44
C SER A 46 9.07 -15.15 -1.57
N VAL A 47 9.93 -14.14 -1.70
CA VAL A 47 10.95 -14.06 -2.74
C VAL A 47 12.34 -13.99 -2.13
N SER A 48 13.36 -14.36 -2.90
CA SER A 48 14.77 -14.37 -2.47
C SER A 48 15.45 -13.01 -2.60
N ASN A 49 14.96 -12.13 -3.48
CA ASN A 49 15.52 -10.80 -3.77
C ASN A 49 15.03 -9.73 -2.76
N ARG A 50 15.33 -9.93 -1.48
CA ARG A 50 14.87 -9.05 -0.40
C ARG A 50 15.64 -7.73 -0.35
N THR A 51 14.93 -6.67 0.08
CA THR A 51 15.52 -5.36 0.34
C THR A 51 16.11 -5.33 1.75
N LEU A 52 17.35 -4.85 1.90
CA LEU A 52 17.89 -4.52 3.22
C LEU A 52 17.16 -3.30 3.77
N PHE A 53 16.53 -3.46 4.93
CA PHE A 53 15.69 -2.43 5.54
C PHE A 53 16.08 -2.24 7.01
N PRO A 54 16.29 -1.01 7.49
CA PRO A 54 16.65 -0.77 8.88
C PRO A 54 15.46 -1.03 9.80
N ILE A 55 15.71 -1.65 10.96
CA ILE A 55 14.66 -1.88 11.97
C ILE A 55 14.15 -0.55 12.54
N ASN A 56 15.04 0.41 12.74
CA ASN A 56 14.73 1.74 13.29
C ASN A 56 15.12 2.83 12.29
N GLY A 57 14.29 3.87 12.16
CA GLY A 57 14.59 5.02 11.31
C GLY A 57 14.59 4.72 9.80
N GLY A 58 13.74 3.78 9.37
CA GLY A 58 13.51 3.50 7.95
C GLY A 58 12.50 4.46 7.34
N PHE A 59 12.23 4.27 6.05
CA PHE A 59 11.15 4.97 5.36
C PHE A 59 10.49 4.04 4.34
N ILE A 60 9.22 4.29 4.06
CA ILE A 60 8.47 3.65 3.00
C ILE A 60 8.00 4.74 2.05
N SER A 61 7.97 4.44 0.76
CA SER A 61 7.40 5.34 -0.24
C SER A 61 6.48 4.61 -1.20
N LEU A 62 5.43 5.30 -1.61
CA LEU A 62 4.42 4.81 -2.55
C LEU A 62 4.00 5.92 -3.51
N ASN A 63 3.34 5.56 -4.59
CA ASN A 63 2.60 6.46 -5.46
C ASN A 63 1.11 6.18 -5.29
N SER A 64 0.33 7.15 -4.81
CA SER A 64 -1.13 7.04 -4.72
C SER A 64 -1.76 7.58 -6.00
N GLU A 65 -2.77 6.90 -6.53
CA GLU A 65 -3.60 7.40 -7.64
C GLU A 65 -4.93 8.03 -7.15
N HIS A 66 -5.10 8.16 -5.83
CA HIS A 66 -6.28 8.75 -5.21
C HIS A 66 -5.94 10.01 -4.40
N PRO A 67 -6.76 11.06 -4.43
CA PRO A 67 -6.48 12.32 -3.71
C PRO A 67 -6.71 12.26 -2.19
N SER A 68 -7.35 11.21 -1.67
CA SER A 68 -7.61 11.02 -0.24
C SER A 68 -7.62 9.53 0.10
N TRP A 69 -6.82 9.10 1.06
CA TRP A 69 -6.64 7.68 1.32
C TRP A 69 -6.14 7.44 2.73
N SER A 70 -6.36 6.22 3.22
CA SER A 70 -5.77 5.75 4.47
C SER A 70 -4.72 4.68 4.20
N LEU A 71 -3.71 4.62 5.07
CA LEU A 71 -2.65 3.63 4.98
C LEU A 71 -2.29 3.07 6.36
N GLY A 72 -2.24 1.75 6.45
CA GLY A 72 -1.66 1.00 7.56
C GLY A 72 -0.47 0.15 7.10
N VAL A 73 0.37 -0.27 8.04
CA VAL A 73 1.49 -1.18 7.76
C VAL A 73 1.45 -2.35 8.73
N GLN A 74 1.53 -3.55 8.16
CA GLN A 74 1.64 -4.78 8.92
C GLN A 74 2.94 -5.52 8.57
N LEU A 75 3.47 -6.28 9.53
CA LEU A 75 4.66 -7.10 9.34
C LEU A 75 4.39 -8.57 9.61
N SER A 76 5.11 -9.43 8.90
CA SER A 76 5.29 -10.83 9.28
C SER A 76 6.76 -11.15 9.43
N THR A 77 7.13 -11.80 10.53
CA THR A 77 8.48 -12.35 10.76
C THR A 77 8.61 -13.82 10.34
N LEU A 78 7.56 -14.38 9.72
CA LEU A 78 7.65 -15.68 9.05
C LEU A 78 8.51 -15.54 7.79
N SER A 79 9.29 -16.58 7.49
CA SER A 79 10.08 -16.62 6.25
C SER A 79 9.19 -16.59 5.01
N ASP A 80 8.05 -17.27 5.04
CA ASP A 80 7.07 -17.37 3.96
C ASP A 80 5.62 -17.22 4.46
N PRO A 81 5.14 -15.99 4.72
CA PRO A 81 3.75 -15.78 5.13
C PRO A 81 2.81 -15.94 3.94
N GLN A 82 1.75 -16.73 4.11
CA GLN A 82 0.82 -17.10 3.03
C GLN A 82 -0.63 -16.69 3.30
N THR A 83 -0.91 -16.09 4.47
CA THR A 83 -2.27 -15.65 4.85
C THR A 83 -2.22 -14.33 5.61
N PHE A 84 -3.32 -13.56 5.58
CA PHE A 84 -3.44 -12.31 6.36
C PHE A 84 -3.22 -12.51 7.86
N GLY A 85 -3.62 -13.66 8.41
CA GLY A 85 -3.41 -14.00 9.82
C GLY A 85 -1.94 -14.21 10.22
N ASN A 86 -1.00 -14.19 9.26
CA ASN A 86 0.44 -14.24 9.54
C ASN A 86 1.06 -12.87 9.80
N PHE A 87 0.27 -11.79 9.71
CA PHE A 87 0.72 -10.42 9.86
C PHE A 87 0.23 -9.79 11.17
N SER A 88 1.04 -8.87 11.69
CA SER A 88 0.73 -8.05 12.86
C SER A 88 0.80 -6.58 12.47
N GLU A 89 -0.19 -5.79 12.85
CA GLU A 89 -0.17 -4.35 12.66
C GLU A 89 0.96 -3.72 13.47
N VAL A 90 1.77 -2.89 12.80
CA VAL A 90 2.90 -2.18 13.43
C VAL A 90 2.82 -0.67 13.24
N VAL A 91 2.09 -0.22 12.22
CA VAL A 91 1.74 1.19 12.03
C VAL A 91 0.22 1.23 11.88
N PRO A 92 -0.50 1.92 12.79
CA PRO A 92 -1.94 2.08 12.68
C PRO A 92 -2.30 2.91 11.45
N PHE A 93 -3.55 2.80 11.00
CA PHE A 93 -4.03 3.55 9.85
C PHE A 93 -3.92 5.06 10.07
N VAL A 94 -3.36 5.76 9.08
CA VAL A 94 -3.32 7.21 9.00
C VAL A 94 -4.04 7.70 7.76
N GLU A 95 -4.79 8.78 7.88
CA GLU A 95 -5.45 9.46 6.75
C GLU A 95 -4.46 10.44 6.10
N VAL A 96 -4.39 10.40 4.77
CA VAL A 96 -3.51 11.23 3.96
C VAL A 96 -4.32 11.87 2.84
N THR A 97 -4.05 13.15 2.57
CA THR A 97 -4.59 13.87 1.41
C THR A 97 -3.47 14.19 0.43
N GLY A 98 -3.80 14.17 -0.86
CA GLY A 98 -2.86 14.32 -1.95
C GLY A 98 -2.69 13.02 -2.75
N GLU A 99 -2.58 13.20 -4.06
CA GLU A 99 -2.26 12.16 -5.04
C GLU A 99 -0.76 12.23 -5.39
N GLY A 100 -0.20 11.12 -5.85
CA GLY A 100 1.18 11.01 -6.32
C GLY A 100 2.14 10.42 -5.29
N LEU A 101 3.41 10.79 -5.41
CA LEU A 101 4.48 10.26 -4.56
C LEU A 101 4.33 10.71 -3.12
N TYR A 102 4.32 9.74 -2.22
CA TYR A 102 4.29 9.92 -0.78
C TYR A 102 5.39 9.10 -0.13
N CYS A 103 6.06 9.69 0.86
CA CYS A 103 7.12 9.04 1.63
C CYS A 103 6.92 9.34 3.11
N PHE A 104 7.04 8.33 3.95
CA PHE A 104 6.87 8.46 5.39
C PHE A 104 7.92 7.65 6.15
N PRO A 105 8.38 8.18 7.29
CA PRO A 105 9.31 7.45 8.14
C PRO A 105 8.59 6.31 8.86
N VAL A 106 9.32 5.23 9.15
CA VAL A 106 8.86 4.11 9.97
C VAL A 106 9.93 3.73 10.98
N ASP A 107 9.47 3.33 12.17
CA ASP A 107 10.32 2.79 13.23
C ASP A 107 9.69 1.48 13.73
N PHE A 108 10.14 0.36 13.17
CA PHE A 108 9.57 -0.94 13.49
C PHE A 108 10.07 -1.48 14.84
N GLY A 109 11.22 -1.02 15.34
CA GLY A 109 11.68 -1.42 16.67
C GLY A 109 10.76 -0.95 17.79
N ALA A 110 10.01 0.13 17.57
CA ALA A 110 9.00 0.63 18.51
C ALA A 110 7.71 -0.23 18.55
N SER A 111 7.50 -1.14 17.60
CA SER A 111 6.27 -1.94 17.49
C SER A 111 6.13 -3.02 18.58
N GLY A 112 7.25 -3.42 19.20
CA GLY A 112 7.26 -4.55 20.15
C GLY A 112 7.06 -5.93 19.50
N LEU A 113 7.02 -6.03 18.17
CA LEU A 113 6.88 -7.29 17.45
C LEU A 113 8.12 -8.17 17.65
N SER A 114 7.91 -9.41 18.09
CA SER A 114 8.98 -10.37 18.29
C SER A 114 9.59 -10.85 16.97
N GLY A 115 10.89 -11.13 16.97
CA GLY A 115 11.62 -11.62 15.79
C GLY A 115 12.13 -10.52 14.85
N LEU A 116 11.89 -9.24 15.16
CA LEU A 116 12.53 -8.11 14.48
C LEU A 116 13.97 -7.92 14.99
N THR A 117 14.88 -8.78 14.51
CA THR A 117 16.31 -8.72 14.83
C THR A 117 17.15 -8.54 13.58
N ASP A 118 18.41 -8.10 13.74
CA ASP A 118 19.34 -7.96 12.62
C ASP A 118 19.47 -9.28 11.84
N GLY A 119 19.44 -9.19 10.51
CA GLY A 119 19.47 -10.33 9.60
C GLY A 119 18.17 -11.15 9.49
N ALA A 120 17.10 -10.80 10.21
CA ALA A 120 15.82 -11.51 10.10
C ALA A 120 15.13 -11.20 8.76
N ASN A 121 14.50 -12.23 8.17
CA ASN A 121 13.59 -12.03 7.04
C ASN A 121 12.25 -11.53 7.56
N VAL A 122 11.80 -10.39 7.03
CA VAL A 122 10.51 -9.78 7.34
C VAL A 122 9.78 -9.52 6.03
N THR A 123 8.46 -9.62 6.08
CA THR A 123 7.56 -9.19 5.00
C THR A 123 6.78 -8.00 5.49
N ILE A 124 6.84 -6.88 4.76
CA ILE A 124 6.08 -5.66 5.02
C ILE A 124 4.86 -5.71 4.11
N GLN A 125 3.65 -5.59 4.64
CA GLN A 125 2.43 -5.47 3.84
C GLN A 125 1.79 -4.11 4.12
N LEU A 126 1.66 -3.29 3.08
CA LEU A 126 0.89 -2.07 3.12
C LEU A 126 -0.59 -2.42 2.97
N ILE A 127 -1.44 -1.71 3.70
CA ILE A 127 -2.89 -1.76 3.53
C ILE A 127 -3.35 -0.35 3.21
N PHE A 128 -3.84 -0.15 2.00
CA PHE A 128 -4.31 1.12 1.49
C PHE A 128 -5.82 1.08 1.31
N ASN A 129 -6.50 2.20 1.50
CA ASN A 129 -7.90 2.34 1.14
C ASN A 129 -8.18 3.77 0.65
N GLY A 130 -8.61 3.89 -0.61
CA GLY A 130 -8.96 5.17 -1.25
C GLY A 130 -10.47 5.50 -1.22
N GLY A 131 -11.30 4.67 -0.59
CA GLY A 131 -12.76 4.87 -0.49
C GLY A 131 -13.62 3.84 -1.25
N ASP A 132 -13.01 2.88 -1.92
CA ASP A 132 -13.67 1.74 -2.57
C ASP A 132 -13.46 0.44 -1.77
N ASP A 133 -12.26 -0.13 -1.81
CA ASP A 133 -11.88 -1.41 -1.20
C ASP A 133 -10.51 -1.31 -0.50
N GLN A 134 -10.19 -2.31 0.32
CA GLN A 134 -8.83 -2.45 0.85
C GLN A 134 -7.91 -3.05 -0.21
N LEU A 135 -6.78 -2.39 -0.40
CA LEU A 135 -5.74 -2.77 -1.35
C LEU A 135 -4.45 -3.08 -0.61
N TYR A 136 -3.64 -3.96 -1.19
CA TYR A 136 -2.45 -4.50 -0.57
C TYR A 136 -1.29 -4.47 -1.53
N GLN A 137 -0.09 -4.19 -1.04
CA GLN A 137 1.17 -4.52 -1.71
C GLN A 137 2.21 -4.89 -0.67
N THR A 138 3.14 -5.75 -1.08
CA THR A 138 4.12 -6.39 -0.20
C THR A 138 5.53 -6.30 -0.74
#